data_AF-A0A3T0SGE0-F1
#
_entry.id   AF-A0A3T0SGE0-F1
#
_cell.length_a   1.000
_cell.length_b   1.000
_cell.length_c   1.000
_cell.angle_alpha   90.00
_cell.angle_beta   90.00
_cell.angle_gamma   90.00
#
_symmetry.space_group_name_H-M   'P 1'
#
loop_
_entity.id
_entity.type
_entity.pdbx_description
1 polymer ?
#
loop_
_entity_poly.entity_id
_entity_poly.type
_entity_poly.pdbx_seq_one_letter_code
_entity_poly.pdbx_strand_id
1 'polypeptide(L)'
;MPTFKSLLSTTLASAVAVIALSGTAVAQPDNALSAGPIPAIAQASAASEAYSYGTQLDISQVISLTENSSNCGLVDAEMTYLDSDGKKRVLVYRKLSATCSDG
;
A
#
# COMPACT_ATOMS: atom_id res chain seq x y z
N MET A 1 -25.62 -4.11 22.54
CA MET A 1 -25.65 -2.63 22.68
C MET A 1 -25.67 -2.34 24.17
N PRO A 2 -24.86 -1.43 24.76
CA PRO A 2 -24.08 -0.34 24.18
C PRO A 2 -22.59 -0.27 24.59
N THR A 3 -21.85 0.51 23.80
CA THR A 3 -20.53 1.11 24.00
C THR A 3 -20.41 1.95 25.28
N PHE A 4 -19.24 1.98 25.95
CA PHE A 4 -18.67 3.22 26.50
C PHE A 4 -17.14 3.13 26.74
N LYS A 5 -16.50 4.13 26.12
CA LYS A 5 -15.09 4.50 25.98
C LYS A 5 -14.48 5.02 27.29
N SER A 6 -13.32 4.50 27.71
CA SER A 6 -12.33 5.09 28.65
C SER A 6 -11.44 3.96 29.22
N LEU A 7 -10.13 4.02 29.40
CA LEU A 7 -9.16 5.11 29.43
C LEU A 7 -7.86 4.59 28.83
N LEU A 8 -7.24 5.35 27.92
CA LEU A 8 -5.84 5.14 27.58
C LEU A 8 -5.02 5.39 28.86
N SER A 9 -4.17 4.41 29.16
CA SER A 9 -3.16 4.46 30.22
C SER A 9 -2.35 5.76 30.14
N THR A 10 -2.55 6.55 31.19
CA THR A 10 -1.55 7.28 31.95
C THR A 10 -0.06 7.00 31.64
N THR A 11 0.69 8.11 31.64
CA THR A 11 2.10 8.28 32.09
C THR A 11 3.22 7.82 31.13
N LEU A 12 4.41 8.44 31.01
CA LEU A 12 5.18 9.41 31.80
C LEU A 12 6.08 10.27 30.87
N ALA A 13 6.40 11.48 31.36
CA ALA A 13 7.68 12.21 31.23
C ALA A 13 8.28 12.42 29.82
N SER A 14 8.53 13.65 29.38
CA SER A 14 9.51 14.50 30.06
C SER A 14 9.29 15.98 29.73
N ALA A 15 9.38 16.80 30.77
CA ALA A 15 9.40 18.24 30.69
C ALA A 15 10.68 18.72 29.98
N VAL A 16 10.52 19.58 28.98
CA VAL A 16 11.57 20.53 28.58
C VAL A 16 10.96 21.91 28.71
N ALA A 17 11.25 22.57 29.82
CA ALA A 17 10.94 23.97 30.02
C ALA A 17 11.91 24.80 29.17
N VAL A 18 11.42 25.45 28.11
CA VAL A 18 12.20 26.45 27.37
C VAL A 18 11.80 27.82 27.92
N ILE A 19 12.78 28.49 28.54
CA ILE A 19 12.65 29.80 29.16
C ILE A 19 12.40 30.83 28.06
N ALA A 20 11.26 31.53 28.15
CA ALA A 20 10.93 32.65 27.29
C ALA A 20 11.85 33.84 27.59
N LEU A 21 12.66 34.25 26.61
CA LEU A 21 13.31 35.56 26.58
C LEU A 21 12.62 36.39 25.52
N SER A 22 11.79 37.32 25.98
CA SER A 22 11.09 38.32 25.18
C SER A 22 12.11 39.18 24.41
N GLY A 23 12.03 39.19 23.09
CA GLY A 23 12.79 40.08 22.20
C GLY A 23 11.88 40.62 21.12
N THR A 24 11.87 41.95 20.97
CA THR A 24 10.90 42.76 20.21
C THR A 24 10.92 42.56 18.70
N ALA A 25 9.73 42.78 18.11
CA ALA A 25 9.34 42.61 16.71
C ALA A 25 10.25 43.27 15.66
N VAL A 26 10.49 42.55 14.57
CA VAL A 26 10.60 43.10 13.21
C VAL A 26 9.69 42.25 12.30
N ALA A 27 8.80 42.90 11.55
CA ALA A 27 7.95 42.25 10.56
C ALA A 27 8.79 41.89 9.32
N GLN A 28 8.74 40.63 8.89
CA GLN A 28 9.28 40.16 7.61
C GLN A 28 8.16 39.41 6.85
N PRO A 29 7.96 39.64 5.55
CA PRO A 29 6.95 38.92 4.77
C PRO A 29 7.31 37.44 4.63
N ASP A 30 6.34 36.60 5.00
CA ASP A 30 6.37 35.14 4.90
C ASP A 30 6.51 34.68 3.46
N ASN A 31 7.55 33.89 3.16
CA ASN A 31 7.39 32.59 2.48
C ASN A 31 8.71 31.80 2.48
N ALA A 32 9.19 31.38 3.65
CA ALA A 32 10.26 30.38 3.77
C ALA A 32 9.63 29.04 4.15
N LEU A 33 9.45 28.17 3.15
CA LEU A 33 8.98 26.79 3.33
C LEU A 33 10.06 26.00 4.09
N SER A 34 9.90 25.86 5.41
CA SER A 34 10.80 25.07 6.26
C SER A 34 10.64 23.58 5.94
N ALA A 35 11.68 23.00 5.34
CA ALA A 35 11.80 21.57 5.10
C ALA A 35 12.16 20.84 6.41
N GLY A 36 11.15 20.47 7.19
CA GLY A 36 11.30 19.49 8.27
C GLY A 36 11.42 18.06 7.70
N PRO A 37 12.20 17.15 8.31
CA PRO A 37 12.29 15.77 7.86
C PRO A 37 10.94 15.07 8.02
N ILE A 38 10.31 14.74 6.89
CA ILE A 38 9.08 13.96 6.86
C ILE A 38 9.48 12.49 7.10
N PRO A 39 8.95 11.81 8.14
CA PRO A 39 9.18 10.38 8.30
C PRO A 39 8.58 9.64 7.11
N ALA A 40 9.43 8.99 6.32
CA ALA A 40 9.00 8.18 5.18
C ALA A 40 8.27 6.93 5.69
N ILE A 41 6.96 6.89 5.47
CA ILE A 41 6.14 5.71 5.70
C ILE A 41 6.41 4.77 4.51
N ALA A 42 7.19 3.71 4.71
CA ALA A 42 7.42 2.71 3.67
C ALA A 42 6.11 1.99 3.34
N GLN A 43 5.44 2.43 2.28
CA GLN A 43 4.30 1.73 1.72
C GLN A 43 4.85 0.55 0.94
N ALA A 44 4.63 -0.67 1.44
CA ALA A 44 4.90 -1.90 0.70
C ALA A 44 3.92 -1.97 -0.48
N SER A 45 4.27 -1.28 -1.57
CA SER A 45 3.57 -1.38 -2.84
C SER A 45 3.83 -2.78 -3.38
N ALA A 46 2.82 -3.65 -3.34
CA ALA A 46 2.83 -4.87 -4.13
C ALA A 46 2.86 -4.44 -5.60
N ALA A 47 4.07 -4.34 -6.16
CA ALA A 47 4.27 -3.94 -7.55
C ALA A 47 3.64 -5.02 -8.43
N SER A 48 2.53 -4.68 -9.08
CA SER A 48 1.94 -5.49 -10.15
C SER A 48 2.92 -5.48 -11.32
N GLU A 49 3.50 -6.63 -11.64
CA GLU A 49 4.40 -6.73 -12.78
C GLU A 49 3.59 -6.83 -14.06
N ALA A 50 3.89 -5.96 -15.02
CA ALA A 50 3.37 -6.08 -16.37
C ALA A 50 4.00 -7.31 -17.02
N TYR A 51 3.19 -8.32 -17.29
CA TYR A 51 3.64 -9.58 -17.86
C TYR A 51 3.45 -9.62 -19.36
N SER A 52 4.47 -10.13 -20.05
CA SER A 52 4.42 -10.41 -21.47
C SER A 52 4.29 -11.91 -21.70
N TYR A 53 3.51 -12.30 -22.70
CA TYR A 53 3.25 -13.69 -22.99
C TYR A 53 4.54 -14.41 -23.40
N GLY A 54 4.86 -15.53 -22.75
CA GLY A 54 6.07 -16.30 -23.01
C GLY A 54 7.24 -16.00 -22.05
N THR A 55 7.10 -15.04 -21.13
CA THR A 55 8.06 -14.86 -20.05
C THR A 55 7.99 -16.05 -19.08
N GLN A 56 9.16 -16.60 -18.73
CA GLN A 56 9.23 -17.67 -17.73
C GLN A 56 9.04 -17.06 -16.33
N LEU A 57 7.97 -17.45 -15.65
CA LEU A 57 7.69 -17.03 -14.29
C LEU A 57 8.25 -18.05 -13.31
N ASP A 58 8.98 -17.56 -12.31
CA ASP A 58 9.39 -18.35 -11.16
C ASP A 58 8.23 -18.44 -10.17
N ILE A 59 7.36 -19.45 -10.34
CA ILE A 59 6.18 -19.66 -9.51
C ILE A 59 6.45 -20.87 -8.62
N SER A 60 6.59 -20.62 -7.32
CA SER A 60 6.68 -21.67 -6.30
C SER A 60 5.29 -22.15 -5.88
N GLN A 61 4.36 -21.22 -5.62
CA GLN A 61 3.00 -21.57 -5.22
C GLN A 61 1.97 -20.54 -5.70
N VAL A 62 0.85 -21.01 -6.25
CA VAL A 62 -0.31 -20.15 -6.54
C VAL A 62 -1.14 -19.97 -5.27
N ILE A 63 -1.40 -18.72 -4.89
CA ILE A 63 -2.18 -18.36 -3.69
C ILE A 63 -3.64 -18.14 -4.07
N SER A 64 -3.90 -17.37 -5.13
CA SER A 64 -5.24 -17.12 -5.63
C SER A 64 -5.24 -16.86 -7.13
N LEU A 65 -6.33 -17.25 -7.78
CA LEU A 65 -6.73 -16.75 -9.09
C LEU A 65 -8.05 -16.02 -8.91
N THR A 66 -8.18 -14.87 -9.55
CA THR A 66 -9.43 -14.12 -9.61
C THR A 66 -9.65 -13.68 -11.04
N GLU A 67 -10.82 -14.01 -11.57
CA GLU A 67 -11.26 -13.58 -12.89
C GLU A 67 -12.59 -12.87 -12.70
N ASN A 68 -12.69 -11.63 -13.19
CA ASN A 68 -13.93 -10.87 -13.12
C ASN A 68 -14.61 -10.90 -14.50
N SER A 69 -15.37 -11.96 -14.77
CA SER A 69 -16.10 -12.11 -16.03
C SER A 69 -17.48 -12.74 -15.82
N SER A 70 -18.46 -12.25 -16.59
CA SER A 70 -19.84 -12.80 -16.61
C SER A 70 -20.29 -13.20 -18.01
N ASN A 71 -19.49 -12.90 -19.04
CA ASN A 71 -19.79 -13.15 -20.44
C ASN A 71 -18.58 -13.77 -21.12
N CYS A 72 -18.82 -14.55 -22.18
CA CYS A 72 -17.75 -15.06 -23.00
C CYS A 72 -17.04 -13.90 -23.73
N GLY A 73 -15.73 -13.78 -23.53
CA GLY A 73 -14.91 -12.72 -24.10
C GLY A 73 -13.50 -12.71 -23.54
N LEU A 74 -12.73 -11.71 -23.96
CA LEU A 74 -11.35 -11.50 -23.53
C LEU A 74 -11.33 -10.68 -22.24
N VAL A 75 -10.88 -11.27 -21.14
CA VAL A 75 -10.98 -10.69 -19.80
C VAL A 75 -9.64 -10.65 -19.09
N ASP A 76 -9.49 -9.68 -18.18
CA ASP A 76 -8.33 -9.60 -17.31
C ASP A 76 -8.53 -10.55 -16.12
N ALA A 77 -7.52 -11.38 -15.87
CA ALA A 77 -7.42 -12.26 -14.73
C ALA A 77 -6.22 -11.85 -13.88
N GLU A 78 -6.40 -11.91 -12.58
CA GLU A 78 -5.37 -11.67 -11.58
C GLU A 78 -4.96 -13.00 -10.96
N MET A 79 -3.65 -13.23 -10.87
CA MET A 79 -3.07 -14.35 -10.16
C MET A 79 -2.10 -13.84 -9.10
N THR A 80 -2.38 -14.15 -7.84
CA THR A 80 -1.44 -13.93 -6.75
C THR A 80 -0.66 -15.21 -6.52
N TYR A 81 0.67 -15.13 -6.50
CA TYR A 81 1.55 -16.28 -6.30
C TYR A 81 2.75 -15.94 -5.40
N LEU A 82 3.42 -16.98 -4.91
CA LEU A 82 4.75 -16.89 -4.28
C LEU A 82 5.81 -17.28 -5.31
N ASP A 83 6.86 -16.49 -5.41
CA ASP A 83 8.09 -16.87 -6.13
C ASP A 83 8.95 -17.84 -5.29
N SER A 84 10.08 -18.32 -5.84
CA SER A 84 10.98 -19.23 -5.11
C SER A 84 11.68 -18.56 -3.92
N ASP A 85 11.73 -17.22 -3.88
CA ASP A 85 12.19 -16.45 -2.72
C ASP A 85 11.11 -16.32 -1.63
N GLY A 86 9.90 -16.83 -1.86
CA GLY A 86 8.77 -16.72 -0.95
C GLY A 86 8.12 -15.33 -0.93
N LYS A 87 8.39 -14.48 -1.92
CA LYS A 87 7.75 -13.16 -2.05
C LYS A 87 6.43 -13.29 -2.77
N LYS A 88 5.42 -12.57 -2.25
CA LYS A 88 4.11 -12.49 -2.89
C LYS A 88 4.17 -11.56 -4.10
N ARG A 89 3.82 -12.08 -5.27
CA ARG A 89 3.71 -11.34 -6.52
C ARG A 89 2.26 -11.39 -7.01
N VAL A 90 1.86 -10.33 -7.70
CA VAL A 90 0.55 -10.23 -8.34
C VAL A 90 0.77 -10.06 -9.83
N LEU A 91 0.24 -11.00 -10.59
CA LEU A 91 0.28 -11.05 -12.04
C LEU A 91 -1.10 -10.71 -12.58
N VAL A 92 -1.19 -9.69 -13.43
CA VAL A 92 -2.40 -9.41 -14.21
C VAL A 92 -2.13 -9.81 -15.66
N TYR A 93 -3.00 -10.64 -16.21
CA TYR A 93 -2.88 -11.15 -17.57
C TYR A 93 -4.25 -11.26 -18.23
N ARG A 94 -4.26 -11.31 -19.56
CA ARG A 94 -5.49 -11.39 -20.34
C ARG A 94 -5.69 -12.81 -20.85
N LYS A 95 -6.88 -13.36 -20.66
CA LYS A 95 -7.29 -14.69 -21.11
C LYS A 95 -8.70 -14.66 -21.67
N LEU A 96 -9.11 -15.73 -22.34
CA LEU A 96 -10.53 -15.96 -22.61
C LEU A 96 -11.23 -16.32 -21.31
N SER A 97 -12.41 -15.74 -21.09
CA SER A 97 -13.26 -16.06 -19.94
C SER A 97 -13.51 -17.57 -19.86
N ALA A 98 -13.53 -18.10 -18.63
CA ALA A 98 -13.88 -19.50 -18.40
C ALA A 98 -15.28 -19.86 -18.94
N THR A 99 -16.18 -18.88 -19.04
CA THR A 99 -17.53 -19.07 -19.60
C THR A 99 -17.53 -19.40 -21.09
N CYS A 100 -16.42 -19.17 -21.82
CA CYS A 100 -16.30 -19.56 -23.23
C CYS A 100 -15.98 -21.05 -23.41
N SER A 101 -15.48 -21.74 -22.39
CA SER A 101 -15.04 -23.14 -22.46
C SER A 101 -16.13 -24.17 -22.08
N ASP A 102 -17.26 -23.73 -21.54
CA ASP A 102 -18.38 -24.59 -21.11
C ASP A 102 -19.42 -24.84 -22.25
N GLY A 103 -18.98 -24.82 -23.51
CA GLY A 103 -19.84 -25.01 -24.70
C GLY A 103 -19.98 -26.44 -25.17
#